data_AF-A0A3M1H2D2-F1
#
_entry.id   AF-A0A3M1H2D2-F1
#
_cell.length_a   1.000
_cell.length_b   1.000
_cell.length_c   1.000
_cell.angle_alpha   90.00
_cell.angle_beta   90.00
_cell.angle_gamma   90.00
#
_symmetry.space_group_name_H-M   'P 1'
#
loop_
_entity.id
_entity.type
_entity.pdbx_description
1 polymer ?
#
loop_
_entity_poly.entity_id
_entity_poly.type
_entity_poly.pdbx_seq_one_letter_code
_entity_poly.pdbx_strand_id
1 'polypeptide(L)'
;MNLPKNSFFHFCFGLLFLVGCPIPIPKTFLVRPEGEIKVVHQITQKPIAGAEIKVVRYIVGPPPKEQVNHWTQKTDINGKVHFTKKTETEWGMPLMPHGVPQYGWDIEVFHPKFIPIKKKWFIAVPPYGGGME
;
A
#
# COMPACT_ATOMS: atom_id res chain seq x y z
N MET A 1 -57.13 27.69 -37.42
CA MET A 1 -56.68 26.34 -37.02
C MET A 1 -55.63 25.87 -38.01
N ASN A 2 -54.38 25.76 -37.57
CA ASN A 2 -53.28 25.03 -38.22
C ASN A 2 -52.08 25.09 -37.26
N LEU A 3 -51.80 23.99 -36.55
CA LEU A 3 -50.60 23.83 -35.73
C LEU A 3 -49.56 23.02 -36.52
N PRO A 4 -48.32 23.47 -36.67
CA PRO A 4 -47.25 22.63 -37.17
C PRO A 4 -46.47 21.97 -36.02
N LYS A 5 -46.54 20.63 -36.05
CA LYS A 5 -45.43 19.67 -36.01
C LYS A 5 -44.37 19.82 -34.92
N ASN A 6 -44.47 18.87 -33.98
CA ASN A 6 -43.42 18.29 -33.14
C ASN A 6 -42.04 18.27 -33.83
N SER A 7 -41.14 19.14 -33.39
CA SER A 7 -39.71 18.96 -33.60
C SER A 7 -39.12 18.21 -32.42
N PHE A 8 -38.94 16.91 -32.65
CA PHE A 8 -37.87 16.07 -32.13
C PHE A 8 -36.89 16.78 -31.17
N PHE A 9 -37.15 16.64 -29.88
CA PHE A 9 -36.12 16.76 -28.85
C PHE A 9 -35.21 15.53 -28.99
N HIS A 10 -34.30 15.58 -29.96
CA HIS A 10 -33.25 14.57 -30.10
C HIS A 10 -32.30 14.74 -28.91
N PHE A 11 -32.36 13.73 -28.03
CA PHE A 11 -31.40 13.41 -26.99
C PHE A 11 -29.96 13.42 -27.54
N CYS A 12 -29.29 14.58 -27.53
CA CYS A 12 -27.82 14.66 -27.63
C CYS A 12 -27.20 14.63 -26.22
N PHE A 13 -27.64 13.69 -25.38
CA PHE A 13 -27.04 13.44 -24.05
C PHE A 13 -26.26 12.12 -24.00
N GLY A 14 -25.94 11.55 -25.16
CA GLY A 14 -25.37 10.22 -25.25
C GLY A 14 -24.37 10.06 -26.38
N LEU A 15 -23.25 10.78 -26.35
CA LEU A 15 -22.04 10.35 -27.08
C LEU A 15 -20.73 11.09 -26.72
N LEU A 16 -20.56 11.57 -25.48
CA LEU A 16 -19.27 12.17 -25.03
C LEU A 16 -18.46 11.28 -24.07
N PHE A 17 -18.92 10.06 -23.77
CA PHE A 17 -18.18 9.11 -22.92
C PHE A 17 -17.20 8.20 -23.69
N LEU A 18 -17.08 8.31 -25.02
CA LEU A 18 -16.30 7.37 -25.84
C LEU A 18 -14.84 7.78 -26.11
N VAL A 19 -14.39 8.94 -25.64
CA VAL A 19 -12.97 9.35 -25.64
C VAL A 19 -12.47 9.60 -24.20
N GLY A 20 -13.06 8.89 -23.24
CA GLY A 20 -12.78 9.04 -21.83
C GLY A 20 -11.31 8.74 -21.53
N CYS A 21 -10.50 9.79 -21.39
CA CYS A 21 -9.28 9.72 -20.60
C CYS A 21 -9.63 9.01 -19.29
N PRO A 22 -8.85 8.00 -18.86
CA PRO A 22 -9.17 7.23 -17.66
C PRO A 22 -9.39 8.18 -16.48
N ILE A 23 -10.61 8.21 -15.94
CA ILE A 23 -10.94 9.08 -14.81
C ILE A 23 -10.12 8.56 -13.62
N PRO A 24 -9.28 9.41 -13.00
CA PRO A 24 -8.55 9.01 -11.82
C PRO A 24 -9.57 8.73 -10.71
N ILE A 25 -9.50 7.53 -10.11
CA ILE A 25 -10.37 7.14 -9.00
C ILE A 25 -9.52 7.22 -7.72
N PRO A 26 -10.00 7.90 -6.65
CA PRO A 26 -9.29 7.92 -5.39
C PRO A 26 -9.23 6.49 -4.84
N LYS A 27 -8.04 6.03 -4.46
CA LYS A 27 -7.79 4.71 -3.89
C LYS A 27 -7.09 4.84 -2.56
N THR A 28 -7.52 4.05 -1.59
CA THR A 28 -6.78 3.89 -0.34
C THR A 28 -5.58 2.99 -0.59
N PHE A 29 -4.41 3.50 -0.26
CA PHE A 29 -3.12 2.88 -0.50
C PHE A 29 -2.43 2.54 0.85
N LEU A 30 -1.88 1.33 1.00
CA LEU A 30 -1.23 0.86 2.24
C LEU A 30 0.21 1.36 2.38
N VAL A 31 0.39 2.48 3.07
CA VAL A 31 1.70 3.08 3.32
C VAL A 31 2.51 2.24 4.31
N ARG A 32 1.93 1.88 5.45
CA ARG A 32 2.61 1.08 6.47
C ARG A 32 1.68 -0.04 6.97
N PRO A 33 2.14 -1.29 7.02
CA PRO A 33 1.35 -2.37 7.55
C PRO A 33 1.24 -2.28 9.07
N GLU A 34 0.14 -2.81 9.59
CA GLU A 34 0.01 -3.09 11.00
C GLU A 34 0.73 -4.39 11.36
N GLY A 35 1.33 -4.43 12.55
CA GLY A 35 1.89 -5.66 13.08
C GLY A 35 2.75 -5.47 14.31
N GLU A 36 3.01 -6.58 15.00
CA GLU A 36 3.99 -6.66 16.09
C GLU A 36 5.22 -7.40 15.59
N ILE A 37 6.41 -6.85 15.85
CA ILE A 37 7.69 -7.53 15.65
C ILE A 37 8.31 -7.79 17.02
N LYS A 38 8.53 -9.06 17.33
CA LYS A 38 9.23 -9.51 18.54
C LYS A 38 10.63 -10.00 18.20
N VAL A 39 11.64 -9.42 18.85
CA VAL A 39 13.05 -9.81 18.72
C VAL A 39 13.48 -10.57 19.97
N VAL A 40 13.94 -11.79 19.75
CA VAL A 40 14.43 -12.69 20.80
C VAL A 40 15.82 -13.21 20.44
N HIS A 41 16.61 -13.51 21.46
CA HIS A 41 17.87 -14.20 21.29
C HIS A 41 17.62 -15.65 20.84
N GLN A 42 18.27 -16.09 19.76
CA GLN A 42 17.99 -17.39 19.15
C GLN A 42 18.11 -18.59 20.12
N ILE A 43 19.16 -18.60 20.95
CA ILE A 43 19.40 -19.71 21.89
C ILE A 43 18.54 -19.57 23.15
N THR A 44 18.66 -18.45 23.88
CA THR A 44 18.02 -18.29 25.19
C THR A 44 16.54 -17.91 25.13
N GLN A 45 16.01 -17.58 23.94
CA GLN A 45 14.65 -17.07 23.72
C GLN A 45 14.30 -15.81 24.53
N LYS A 46 15.29 -15.18 25.17
CA LYS A 46 15.11 -13.95 25.94
C LYS A 46 14.86 -12.77 25.00
N PRO A 47 14.00 -11.81 25.38
CA PRO A 47 13.76 -10.62 24.58
C PRO A 47 15.02 -9.76 24.46
N ILE A 48 15.19 -9.12 23.30
CA ILE A 48 16.28 -8.18 23.06
C ILE A 48 15.68 -6.76 23.02
N ALA A 49 15.89 -6.01 24.09
CA ALA A 49 15.49 -4.60 24.18
C ALA A 49 16.47 -3.68 23.44
N GLY A 50 15.98 -2.57 22.90
CA GLY A 50 16.79 -1.56 22.20
C GLY A 50 17.31 -1.99 20.83
N ALA A 51 16.86 -3.12 20.27
CA ALA A 51 17.13 -3.49 18.89
C ALA A 51 16.40 -2.55 17.96
N GLU A 52 17.10 -2.03 16.96
CA GLU A 52 16.54 -1.16 15.94
C GLU A 52 15.89 -2.00 14.83
N ILE A 53 14.61 -1.74 14.59
CA ILE A 53 13.80 -2.37 13.55
C ILE A 53 13.52 -1.34 12.48
N LYS A 54 14.02 -1.60 11.27
CA LYS A 54 13.78 -0.79 10.09
C LYS A 54 12.88 -1.56 9.13
N VAL A 55 11.70 -1.03 8.87
CA VAL A 55 10.74 -1.55 7.89
C VAL A 55 10.85 -0.69 6.64
N VAL A 56 11.18 -1.30 5.50
CA VAL A 56 11.37 -0.62 4.20
C VAL A 56 10.29 -1.07 3.25
N ARG A 57 9.52 -0.13 2.70
CA ARG A 57 8.53 -0.39 1.65
C ARG A 57 9.17 -0.19 0.27
N TYR A 58 8.91 -1.10 -0.65
CA TYR A 58 9.38 -1.03 -2.03
C TYR A 58 8.31 -1.42 -3.06
N ILE A 59 8.46 -0.95 -4.30
CA ILE A 59 7.60 -1.33 -5.43
C ILE A 59 8.05 -2.69 -5.98
N VAL A 60 7.10 -3.65 -6.06
CA VAL A 60 7.31 -5.01 -6.58
C VAL A 60 7.19 -5.05 -8.11
N GLY A 61 6.37 -4.17 -8.70
CA GLY A 61 6.14 -4.09 -10.15
C GLY A 61 7.27 -3.39 -10.93
N PRO A 62 7.31 -3.50 -12.27
CA PRO A 62 8.38 -2.97 -13.09
C PRO A 62 8.32 -1.43 -13.28
N PRO A 63 9.47 -0.72 -13.20
CA PRO A 63 10.79 -1.24 -12.82
C PRO A 63 10.83 -1.51 -11.30
N PRO A 64 11.25 -2.72 -10.88
CA PRO A 64 11.13 -3.11 -9.49
C PRO A 64 12.25 -2.50 -8.64
N LYS A 65 11.98 -2.36 -7.33
CA LYS A 65 12.94 -2.09 -6.24
C LYS A 65 13.24 -0.63 -5.88
N GLU A 66 12.45 0.34 -6.33
CA GLU A 66 12.55 1.68 -5.72
C GLU A 66 12.04 1.62 -4.27
N GLN A 67 12.90 1.98 -3.32
CA GLN A 67 12.51 2.15 -1.93
C GLN A 67 11.68 3.43 -1.84
N VAL A 68 10.43 3.29 -1.46
CA VAL A 68 9.50 4.44 -1.42
C VAL A 68 9.38 5.02 -0.01
N ASN A 69 9.51 4.19 1.03
CA ASN A 69 9.44 4.64 2.41
C ASN A 69 10.23 3.73 3.35
N HIS A 70 10.59 4.26 4.52
CA HIS A 70 11.09 3.46 5.63
C HIS A 70 10.58 3.99 6.98
N TRP A 71 10.49 3.09 7.96
CA TRP A 71 10.16 3.42 9.34
C TRP A 71 11.12 2.70 10.26
N THR A 72 11.62 3.42 11.25
CA THR A 72 12.56 2.88 12.25
C THR A 72 11.96 3.01 13.63
N GLN A 73 11.98 1.93 14.41
CA GLN A 73 11.59 1.92 15.81
C GLN A 73 12.52 1.00 16.61
N LYS A 74 12.66 1.26 17.91
CA LYS A 74 13.45 0.41 18.81
C LYS A 74 12.55 -0.50 19.63
N THR A 75 12.99 -1.73 19.86
CA THR A 75 12.26 -2.67 20.71
C THR A 75 12.18 -2.17 22.15
N ASP A 76 11.02 -2.38 22.77
CA ASP A 76 10.77 -2.12 24.19
C ASP A 76 11.53 -3.11 25.10
N ILE A 77 11.31 -3.02 26.41
CA ILE A 77 11.91 -3.94 27.40
C ILE A 77 11.51 -5.41 27.18
N ASN A 78 10.39 -5.66 26.51
CA ASN A 78 9.90 -6.99 26.14
C ASN A 78 10.40 -7.46 24.77
N GLY A 79 11.29 -6.68 24.13
CA GLY A 79 11.83 -6.99 22.82
C GLY A 79 10.82 -6.79 21.68
N LYS A 80 9.80 -5.94 21.87
CA LYS A 80 8.69 -5.76 20.94
C LYS A 80 8.67 -4.37 20.30
N VAL A 81 8.17 -4.32 19.08
CA VAL A 81 7.80 -3.10 18.35
C VAL A 81 6.41 -3.28 17.77
N HIS A 82 5.56 -2.26 17.90
CA HIS A 82 4.22 -2.23 17.32
C HIS A 82 4.14 -1.17 16.23
N PHE A 83 3.80 -1.60 15.02
CA PHE A 83 3.50 -0.70 13.91
C PHE A 83 1.99 -0.56 13.76
N THR A 84 1.50 0.67 13.77
CA THR A 84 0.10 0.96 13.43
C THR A 84 -0.06 1.08 11.93
N LYS A 85 -1.20 0.58 11.41
CA LYS A 85 -1.56 0.72 9.99
C LYS A 85 -1.53 2.20 9.60
N LYS A 86 -0.89 2.51 8.48
CA LYS A 86 -1.00 3.83 7.84
C LYS A 86 -1.46 3.63 6.41
N THR A 87 -2.52 4.32 6.02
CA THR A 87 -3.01 4.38 4.65
C THR A 87 -3.08 5.82 4.18
N GLU A 88 -2.86 6.04 2.89
CA GLU A 88 -2.99 7.35 2.24
C GLU A 88 -3.92 7.22 1.03
N THR A 89 -4.48 8.34 0.56
CA THR A 89 -5.29 8.33 -0.66
C THR A 89 -4.37 8.63 -1.84
N GLU A 90 -4.34 7.73 -2.82
CA GLU A 90 -3.62 7.92 -4.08
C GLU A 90 -4.60 7.86 -5.26
N TRP A 91 -4.29 8.59 -6.32
CA TRP A 91 -5.07 8.53 -7.55
C TRP A 91 -4.63 7.35 -8.40
N GLY A 92 -5.51 6.37 -8.57
CA GLY A 92 -5.26 5.23 -9.46
C GLY A 92 -5.88 5.46 -10.83
N MET A 93 -5.16 5.08 -11.90
CA MET A 93 -5.73 5.00 -13.25
C MET A 93 -6.23 3.56 -13.50
N PRO A 94 -7.55 3.29 -13.44
CA PRO A 94 -8.10 1.94 -13.43
C PRO A 94 -7.93 1.17 -14.75
N LEU A 95 -7.69 1.85 -15.87
CA LEU A 95 -7.65 1.25 -17.21
C LEU A 95 -6.24 0.94 -17.73
N MET A 96 -5.21 1.09 -16.89
CA MET A 96 -3.87 0.61 -17.25
C MET A 96 -3.67 -0.82 -16.71
N PRO A 97 -3.43 -1.84 -17.56
CA PRO A 97 -3.16 -3.21 -17.11
C PRO A 97 -1.91 -3.34 -16.22
N HIS A 98 -1.09 -2.29 -16.16
CA HIS A 98 0.11 -2.17 -15.32
C HIS A 98 -0.07 -1.15 -14.16
N GLY A 99 -1.27 -0.60 -13.96
CA GLY A 99 -1.48 0.66 -13.23
C GLY A 99 -1.65 0.56 -11.72
N VAL A 100 -1.60 -0.65 -11.13
CA VAL A 100 -1.66 -0.80 -9.68
C VAL A 100 -0.28 -1.21 -9.17
N PRO A 101 0.48 -0.28 -8.55
CA PRO A 101 1.74 -0.65 -7.94
C PRO A 101 1.49 -1.68 -6.83
N GLN A 102 2.21 -2.79 -6.93
CA GLN A 102 2.29 -3.79 -5.87
C GLN A 102 3.43 -3.40 -4.94
N TYR A 103 3.25 -3.60 -3.64
CA TYR A 103 4.25 -3.24 -2.65
C TYR A 103 4.72 -4.45 -1.85
N GLY A 104 6.00 -4.42 -1.51
CA GLY A 104 6.63 -5.37 -0.62
C GLY A 104 7.29 -4.62 0.53
N TRP A 105 7.58 -5.36 1.59
CA TRP A 105 8.22 -4.81 2.78
C TRP A 105 9.45 -5.66 3.12
N ASP A 106 10.58 -5.01 3.35
CA ASP A 106 11.77 -5.61 3.94
C ASP A 106 11.85 -5.19 5.41
N ILE A 107 12.22 -6.12 6.28
CA ILE A 107 12.49 -5.87 7.69
C ILE A 107 13.97 -6.08 7.93
N GLU A 108 14.64 -5.07 8.45
CA GLU A 108 16.03 -5.10 8.85
C GLU A 108 16.10 -4.89 10.37
N VAL A 109 16.87 -5.74 11.06
CA VAL A 109 17.04 -5.73 12.51
C VAL A 109 18.50 -5.51 12.83
N PHE A 110 18.80 -4.46 13.59
CA PHE A 110 20.14 -4.08 14.01
C PHE A 110 20.25 -3.99 15.53
N HIS A 111 21.34 -4.50 16.09
CA HIS A 111 21.67 -4.31 17.50
C HIS A 111 23.19 -4.40 17.65
N PRO A 112 23.85 -3.51 18.42
CA PRO A 112 25.31 -3.41 18.45
C PRO A 112 26.04 -4.67 18.93
N LYS A 113 25.33 -5.56 19.65
CA LYS A 113 25.87 -6.81 20.21
C LYS A 113 25.53 -8.06 19.39
N PHE A 114 24.76 -7.94 18.31
CA PHE A 114 24.28 -9.08 17.53
C PHE A 114 24.53 -8.88 16.04
N ILE A 115 24.56 -9.98 15.29
CA ILE A 115 24.67 -9.94 13.84
C ILE A 115 23.35 -9.38 13.26
N PRO A 116 23.40 -8.39 12.34
CA PRO A 116 22.20 -7.88 11.70
C PRO A 116 21.43 -8.94 10.94
N ILE A 117 20.10 -8.86 10.96
CA ILE A 117 19.21 -9.78 10.24
C ILE A 117 18.38 -8.99 9.24
N LYS A 118 18.24 -9.51 8.01
CA LYS A 118 17.30 -9.01 7.02
C LYS A 118 16.30 -10.10 6.65
N LYS A 119 15.00 -9.79 6.71
CA LYS A 119 13.91 -10.67 6.31
C LYS A 119 12.95 -9.94 5.37
N LYS A 120 12.36 -10.68 4.44
CA LYS A 120 11.30 -10.15 3.57
C LYS A 120 9.94 -10.45 4.17
N TRP A 121 9.04 -9.47 4.13
CA TRP A 121 7.66 -9.59 4.52
C TRP A 121 6.78 -9.22 3.33
N PHE A 122 6.19 -10.24 2.72
CA PHE A 122 5.21 -10.05 1.66
C PHE A 122 3.83 -9.99 2.28
N ILE A 123 3.19 -8.83 2.20
CA ILE A 123 1.78 -8.69 2.52
C ILE A 123 1.07 -8.64 1.17
N ALA A 124 0.29 -9.69 0.89
CA ALA A 124 -0.63 -9.65 -0.22
C ALA A 124 -1.69 -8.57 0.08
N VAL A 125 -1.56 -7.40 -0.53
CA VAL A 125 -2.68 -6.47 -0.58
C VAL A 125 -3.67 -7.11 -1.56
N PRO A 126 -4.88 -7.50 -1.14
CA PRO A 126 -5.82 -8.15 -2.04
C PRO A 126 -6.02 -7.24 -3.26
N PRO A 127 -5.84 -7.77 -4.49
CA PRO A 127 -6.23 -7.03 -5.67
C PRO A 127 -7.76 -6.90 -5.60
N TYR A 128 -8.25 -5.67 -5.48
CA TYR A 128 -9.67 -5.30 -5.49
C TYR A 128 -10.47 -5.54 -4.18
N GLY A 129 -11.08 -4.46 -3.68
CA GLY A 129 -12.48 -4.48 -3.21
C GLY A 129 -12.84 -5.27 -1.94
N GLY A 130 -11.98 -5.36 -0.94
CA GLY A 130 -12.36 -5.89 0.38
C GLY A 130 -12.63 -4.78 1.39
N GLY A 131 -13.80 -4.14 1.33
CA GLY A 131 -14.29 -3.24 2.38
C GLY A 131 -14.86 -1.92 1.87
N MET A 132 -16.09 -1.96 1.35
CA MET A 132 -17.04 -0.90 1.69
C MET A 132 -17.47 -1.17 3.12
N GLU A 133 -17.05 -0.31 4.05
CA GLU A 133 -17.78 -0.03 5.30
C GLU A 133 -18.40 1.36 5.16
#